data_AF-A0A3B8V8D0-F1
#
_entry.id   AF-A0A3B8V8D0-F1
#
_cell.length_a   1.000
_cell.length_b   1.000
_cell.length_c   1.000
_cell.angle_alpha   90.00
_cell.angle_beta   90.00
_cell.angle_gamma   90.00
#
_symmetry.space_group_name_H-M   'P 1'
#
loop_
_entity.id
_entity.type
_entity.pdbx_description
1 polymer ?
#
loop_
_entity_poly.entity_id
_entity_poly.type
_entity_poly.pdbx_seq_one_letter_code
_entity_poly.pdbx_strand_id
1 'polypeptide(L)'
;SAQKARGADFESGGLVKRVKAMIPVLIPLLISAFRRADELGDAMDARCYSGSKVRTKYKKLRFSARDLAVLFAAAAMIAGVILFRLYFTWSV
;
A
#
# COMPACT_ATOMS: atom_id res chain seq x y z
N SER A 1 0.27 -15.93 18.03
CA SER A 1 1.20 -16.28 16.93
C SER A 1 2.07 -17.46 17.38
N ALA A 2 2.36 -18.41 16.51
CA ALA A 2 3.05 -19.67 16.85
C ALA A 2 4.39 -19.47 17.59
N GLN A 3 5.06 -18.33 17.42
CA GLN A 3 6.31 -17.99 18.11
C GLN A 3 6.11 -17.53 19.56
N LYS A 4 4.99 -16.84 19.87
CA LYS A 4 4.63 -16.47 21.26
C LYS A 4 4.35 -17.72 22.12
N ALA A 5 3.84 -18.79 21.49
CA ALA A 5 3.66 -20.10 22.13
C ALA A 5 4.98 -20.89 22.31
N ARG A 6 6.05 -20.52 21.58
CA ARG A 6 7.40 -21.09 21.72
C ARG A 6 8.32 -20.26 22.63
N GLY A 7 7.75 -19.40 23.48
CA GLY A 7 8.49 -18.61 24.46
C GLY A 7 9.10 -17.30 23.95
N ALA A 8 8.75 -16.85 22.73
CA ALA A 8 9.20 -15.55 22.25
C ALA A 8 8.39 -14.43 22.92
N ASP A 9 9.02 -13.74 23.88
CA ASP A 9 8.49 -12.52 24.49
C ASP A 9 8.92 -11.31 23.64
N PHE A 10 7.97 -10.78 22.87
CA PHE A 10 8.17 -9.62 22.00
C PHE A 10 7.95 -8.29 22.72
N GLU A 11 7.49 -8.31 23.98
CA GLU A 11 7.00 -7.12 24.68
C GLU A 11 7.85 -6.74 25.90
N SER A 12 8.63 -7.65 26.50
CA SER A 12 9.47 -7.31 27.66
C SER A 12 10.94 -6.97 27.32
N GLY A 13 11.44 -5.90 27.94
CA GLY A 13 12.83 -5.42 27.86
C GLY A 13 13.06 -4.21 26.94
N GLY A 14 14.26 -3.63 26.99
CA GLY A 14 14.65 -2.44 26.20
C GLY A 14 14.68 -2.67 24.68
N LEU A 15 14.81 -1.59 23.91
CA LEU A 15 14.73 -1.57 22.43
C LEU A 15 15.56 -2.67 21.75
N VAL A 16 16.80 -2.88 22.20
CA VAL A 16 17.72 -3.88 21.62
C VAL A 16 17.21 -5.31 21.78
N LYS A 17 16.58 -5.63 22.92
CA LYS A 17 16.06 -6.98 23.20
C LYS A 17 14.83 -7.28 22.34
N ARG A 18 13.96 -6.28 22.13
CA ARG A 18 12.80 -6.38 21.24
C ARG A 18 13.18 -6.61 19.78
N VAL A 19 14.18 -5.88 19.27
CA VAL A 19 14.68 -6.08 17.90
C VAL A 19 15.24 -7.51 17.73
N LYS A 20 16.04 -8.00 18.68
CA LYS A 20 16.55 -9.39 18.63
C LYS A 20 15.43 -10.43 18.70
N ALA A 21 14.37 -10.18 19.47
CA ALA A 21 13.22 -11.09 19.57
C ALA A 21 12.44 -11.20 18.25
N MET A 22 12.52 -10.20 17.34
CA MET A 22 11.85 -10.23 16.04
C MET A 22 12.60 -11.06 14.98
N ILE A 23 13.91 -11.27 15.14
CA ILE A 23 14.76 -11.97 14.16
C ILE A 23 14.24 -13.39 13.83
N PRO A 24 13.83 -14.23 14.80
CA PRO A 24 13.31 -15.58 14.54
C PRO A 24 11.98 -15.61 13.77
N VAL A 25 11.25 -14.49 13.73
CA VAL A 25 10.04 -14.34 12.91
C VAL A 25 10.40 -13.83 11.52
N LEU A 26 11.29 -12.84 11.46
CA LEU A 26 11.67 -12.16 10.22
C LEU A 26 12.37 -13.11 9.24
N ILE A 27 13.33 -13.92 9.71
CA ILE A 27 14.11 -14.80 8.84
C ILE A 27 13.22 -15.85 8.13
N PRO A 28 12.35 -16.61 8.84
CA PRO A 28 11.46 -17.56 8.16
C PRO A 28 10.47 -16.90 7.20
N LEU A 29 9.93 -15.71 7.55
CA LEU A 29 9.04 -14.97 6.67
C LEU A 29 9.74 -14.53 5.39
N LEU A 30 10.98 -14.06 5.49
CA LEU A 30 11.78 -13.66 4.34
C LEU A 30 12.05 -14.84 3.41
N ILE A 31 12.50 -15.98 3.96
CA ILE A 31 12.74 -17.20 3.19
C ILE A 31 11.44 -17.69 2.53
N SER A 32 10.32 -17.65 3.26
CA SER A 32 9.01 -18.02 2.72
C SER A 32 8.56 -17.09 1.59
N ALA A 33 8.83 -15.78 1.71
CA ALA A 33 8.47 -14.81 0.68
C ALA A 33 9.30 -15.03 -0.60
N PHE A 34 10.60 -15.33 -0.48
CA PHE A 34 11.44 -15.64 -1.62
C PHE A 34 11.03 -16.93 -2.33
N ARG A 35 10.75 -18.02 -1.59
CA ARG A 35 10.23 -19.26 -2.20
C ARG A 35 8.94 -19.01 -2.99
N ARG A 36 8.02 -18.23 -2.43
CA ARG A 36 6.79 -17.85 -3.12
C ARG A 36 7.05 -17.01 -4.37
N ALA A 37 8.03 -16.12 -4.33
CA ALA A 37 8.40 -15.32 -5.49
C ALA A 37 8.98 -16.19 -6.61
N ASP A 38 9.77 -17.20 -6.25
CA ASP A 38 10.36 -18.17 -7.18
C ASP A 38 9.28 -19.03 -7.86
N GLU A 39 8.41 -19.66 -7.06
CA GLU A 39 7.26 -20.43 -7.56
C GLU A 39 6.33 -19.58 -8.44
N LEU A 40 6.15 -18.30 -8.10
CA LEU A 40 5.37 -17.38 -8.91
C LEU A 40 6.08 -17.05 -10.24
N GLY A 41 7.40 -16.88 -10.23
CA GLY A 41 8.22 -16.69 -11.42
C GLY A 41 8.08 -17.86 -12.40
N ASP A 42 8.29 -19.08 -11.91
CA ASP A 42 8.11 -20.31 -12.69
C ASP A 42 6.69 -20.41 -13.26
N ALA A 43 5.67 -20.09 -12.47
CA ALA A 43 4.29 -20.08 -12.93
C ALA A 43 4.00 -18.98 -13.97
N MET A 44 4.68 -17.84 -13.89
CA MET A 44 4.59 -16.76 -14.88
C MET A 44 5.25 -17.18 -16.20
N ASP A 45 6.42 -17.82 -16.14
CA ASP A 45 7.13 -18.31 -17.32
C ASP A 45 6.40 -19.47 -18.00
N ALA A 46 5.82 -20.40 -17.22
CA ALA A 46 4.97 -21.47 -17.74
C ALA A 46 3.70 -20.94 -18.45
N ARG A 47 3.22 -19.75 -18.07
CA ARG A 47 2.12 -19.05 -18.75
C ARG A 47 2.60 -18.15 -19.90
N CYS A 48 3.87 -18.25 -20.28
CA CYS A 48 4.52 -17.42 -21.28
C CYS A 48 4.37 -15.92 -21.00
N TYR A 49 4.33 -15.51 -19.71
CA TYR A 49 4.23 -14.11 -19.31
C TYR A 49 5.57 -13.39 -19.50
N SER A 50 6.02 -13.29 -20.74
CA SER A 50 7.23 -12.59 -21.13
C SER A 50 7.04 -11.08 -21.04
N GLY A 51 8.13 -10.31 -20.89
CA GLY A 51 8.20 -8.85 -20.85
C GLY A 51 7.75 -8.12 -22.12
N SER A 52 6.69 -8.58 -22.81
CA SER A 52 6.25 -8.01 -24.07
C SER A 52 5.82 -6.54 -23.91
N LYS A 53 6.22 -5.70 -24.88
CA LYS A 53 5.93 -4.26 -24.92
C LYS A 53 4.43 -3.96 -25.07
N VAL A 54 3.67 -4.92 -25.63
CA VAL A 54 2.22 -4.80 -25.83
C VAL A 54 1.51 -5.66 -24.78
N ARG A 55 0.91 -5.02 -23.78
CA ARG A 55 0.13 -5.68 -22.72
C ARG A 55 -1.33 -5.25 -22.79
N THR A 56 -2.24 -6.22 -22.79
CA THR A 56 -3.67 -5.95 -22.59
C THR A 56 -3.96 -5.88 -21.09
N LYS A 57 -4.71 -4.86 -20.65
CA LYS A 57 -5.11 -4.69 -19.24
C LYS A 57 -6.45 -5.37 -19.01
N TYR A 58 -6.49 -6.43 -18.20
CA TYR A 58 -7.73 -7.11 -17.82
C TYR A 58 -8.60 -6.23 -16.89
N LYS A 59 -8.01 -5.68 -15.82
CA LYS A 59 -8.68 -4.72 -14.94
C LYS A 59 -8.50 -3.30 -15.48
N LYS A 60 -9.53 -2.80 -16.16
CA LYS A 60 -9.59 -1.40 -16.62
C LYS A 60 -10.25 -0.56 -15.54
N LEU A 61 -9.61 0.54 -15.15
CA LEU A 61 -10.20 1.52 -14.24
C LEU A 61 -11.35 2.21 -14.98
N ARG A 62 -12.54 2.26 -14.37
CA ARG A 62 -13.72 2.93 -14.92
C ARG A 62 -14.09 4.09 -14.01
N PHE A 63 -14.31 5.26 -14.60
CA PHE A 63 -14.84 6.39 -13.87
C PHE A 63 -16.25 6.09 -13.39
N SER A 64 -16.48 6.30 -12.09
CA SER A 64 -17.79 6.22 -11.47
C SER A 64 -18.39 7.62 -11.33
N ALA A 65 -19.72 7.70 -11.25
CA ALA A 65 -20.41 8.94 -10.90
C ALA A 65 -19.96 9.51 -9.54
N ARG A 66 -19.47 8.64 -8.63
CA ARG A 66 -18.88 9.06 -7.35
C ARG A 66 -17.60 9.86 -7.54
N ASP A 67 -16.76 9.47 -8.50
CA ASP A 67 -15.51 10.20 -8.79
C ASP A 67 -15.82 11.62 -9.29
N LEU A 68 -16.87 11.74 -10.10
CA LEU A 68 -17.36 13.03 -10.60
C LEU A 68 -17.94 13.89 -9.47
N ALA A 69 -18.74 13.30 -8.57
CA ALA A 69 -19.29 14.00 -7.42
C ALA A 69 -18.21 14.54 -6.48
N VAL A 70 -17.19 13.72 -6.18
CA VAL A 70 -16.04 14.14 -5.36
C VAL A 70 -15.24 15.25 -6.06
N LEU A 71 -15.05 15.15 -7.37
CA LEU A 71 -14.37 16.17 -8.16
C LEU A 71 -15.08 17.52 -8.11
N PHE A 72 -16.42 17.54 -8.27
CA PHE A 72 -17.20 18.78 -8.14
C PHE A 72 -17.21 19.32 -6.72
N ALA A 73 -17.33 18.47 -5.70
CA ALA A 73 -17.26 18.89 -4.30
C ALA A 73 -15.91 19.54 -3.97
N ALA A 74 -14.80 18.95 -4.45
CA ALA A 74 -13.47 19.51 -4.29
C ALA A 74 -13.32 20.85 -5.01
N ALA A 75 -13.82 20.97 -6.24
CA ALA A 75 -13.80 22.22 -7.00
C ALA A 75 -14.61 23.33 -6.29
N ALA A 76 -15.79 23.00 -5.77
CA ALA A 76 -16.63 23.93 -5.02
C ALA A 76 -15.94 24.39 -3.72
N MET A 77 -15.28 23.49 -3.00
CA MET A 77 -14.50 23.83 -1.81
C MET A 77 -13.38 24.82 -2.13
N ILE A 78 -12.60 24.56 -3.18
CA ILE A 78 -11.52 25.46 -3.61
C ILE A 78 -12.07 26.82 -4.02
N ALA A 79 -13.14 26.85 -4.83
CA ALA A 79 -13.79 28.09 -5.23
C ALA A 79 -14.30 28.89 -4.03
N GLY A 80 -14.91 28.22 -3.05
CA GLY A 80 -15.36 28.84 -1.80
C GLY A 80 -14.22 29.50 -1.01
N VAL A 81 -13.08 28.81 -0.87
CA VAL A 81 -11.89 29.36 -0.20
C VAL A 81 -11.35 30.58 -0.94
N ILE A 82 -11.27 30.53 -2.27
CA ILE A 82 -10.78 31.66 -3.09
C ILE A 82 -11.72 32.86 -2.96
N LEU A 83 -13.03 32.64 -3.08
CA LEU A 83 -14.03 33.71 -2.94
C LEU A 83 -14.00 34.34 -1.54
N PHE A 84 -13.88 33.52 -0.49
CA PHE A 84 -13.75 34.01 0.88
C PHE A 84 -12.49 34.88 1.05
N ARG A 85 -11.35 34.44 0.48
CA ARG A 85 -10.11 35.21 0.49
C ARG A 85 -10.25 36.54 -0.25
N LEU A 86 -10.85 36.55 -1.43
CA LEU A 86 -11.04 37.78 -2.23
C LEU A 86 -11.96 38.77 -1.52
N TYR A 87 -13.05 38.29 -0.91
CA TYR A 87 -13.96 39.13 -0.13
C TYR A 87 -13.24 39.77 1.06
N PHE A 88 -12.46 38.98 1.81
CA PHE A 88 -11.72 39.46 2.98
C PHE A 88 -10.62 40.47 2.61
N THR A 89 -9.87 40.24 1.52
CA THR A 89 -8.86 41.18 1.01
C THR A 89 -9.45 42.48 0.46
N TRP A 90 -10.67 42.47 -0.08
CA TRP A 90 -11.33 43.69 -0.55
C TRP A 90 -11.96 44.50 0.59
N SER A 91 -12.28 43.86 1.72
CA SER A 91 -12.88 44.49 2.91
C SER A 91 -11.89 45.09 3.93
N VAL A 92 -10.59 44.82 3.77
CA VAL A 92 -9.47 45.32 4.61
C VAL A 92 -8.71 46.37 3.83
#